data_AF-A0A956NJE5-F1
#
_entry.id   AF-A0A956NJE5-F1
#
_cell.length_a   1.000
_cell.length_b   1.000
_cell.length_c   1.000
_cell.angle_alpha   90.00
_cell.angle_beta   90.00
_cell.angle_gamma   90.00
#
_symmetry.space_group_name_H-M   'P 1'
#
loop_
_entity.id
_entity.type
_entity.pdbx_description
1 polymer ?
#
loop_
_entity_poly.entity_id
_entity_poly.type
_entity_poly.pdbx_seq_one_letter_code
_entity_poly.pdbx_strand_id
1 'polypeptide(L)' 'ELAQWIGTTPETLSRTLHAMEGKGWVDVDRVHIVVRDRSRLSRAAGERVAQ' A
#
# COMPACT_ATOMS: atom_id res chain seq x y z
N GLU A 1 7.74 1.45 -11.45
CA GLU A 1 6.49 1.81 -12.16
C GLU A 1 5.40 2.30 -11.20
N LEU A 2 5.02 1.55 -10.17
CA LEU A 2 4.00 1.97 -9.18
C LEU A 2 4.23 3.36 -8.57
N ALA A 3 5.47 3.69 -8.18
CA ALA A 3 5.80 4.98 -7.59
C ALA A 3 5.50 6.15 -8.54
N GLN A 4 5.78 5.96 -9.83
CA GLN A 4 5.51 6.96 -10.87
C GLN A 4 4.01 7.16 -11.07
N TRP A 5 3.23 6.07 -11.06
CA TRP A 5 1.78 6.13 -11.26
C TRP A 5 1.03 6.88 -10.16
N ILE A 6 1.53 6.79 -8.92
CA ILE A 6 0.93 7.48 -7.77
C ILE A 6 1.61 8.83 -7.47
N GLY A 7 2.51 9.30 -8.34
CA GLY A 7 3.18 10.59 -8.19
C GLY A 7 4.11 10.67 -6.97
N THR A 8 4.77 9.58 -6.60
CA THR A 8 5.72 9.53 -5.47
C THR A 8 7.10 9.00 -5.87
N THR A 9 8.06 9.05 -4.95
CA THR A 9 9.39 8.47 -5.18
C THR A 9 9.44 6.99 -4.80
N PRO A 10 10.29 6.17 -5.45
CA PRO A 10 10.44 4.76 -5.11
C PRO A 10 10.78 4.52 -3.63
N GLU A 11 11.60 5.38 -3.05
CA GLU A 11 11.97 5.33 -1.63
C GLU A 11 10.76 5.60 -0.72
N THR A 12 9.93 6.59 -1.05
CA THR A 12 8.71 6.90 -0.28
C THR A 12 7.70 5.77 -0.39
N LEU A 13 7.51 5.21 -1.59
CA LEU A 13 6.66 4.05 -1.80
C LEU A 13 7.16 2.85 -0.98
N SER A 14 8.44 2.53 -1.06
CA SER A 14 9.06 1.42 -0.33
C SER A 14 8.91 1.57 1.18
N ARG A 15 9.21 2.76 1.72
CA ARG A 15 9.03 3.07 3.15
C ARG A 15 7.57 2.88 3.59
N THR A 16 6.62 3.34 2.76
CA THR A 16 5.19 3.22 3.06
C THR A 16 4.73 1.76 3.02
N LEU A 17 5.17 1.00 2.00
CA LEU A 17 4.88 -0.43 1.87
C LEU A 17 5.40 -1.22 3.07
N HIS A 18 6.65 -1.01 3.46
CA HIS A 18 7.24 -1.69 4.62
C HIS A 18 6.56 -1.29 5.93
N ALA A 19 6.13 -0.03 6.07
CA ALA A 19 5.35 0.40 7.23
C ALA A 19 3.94 -0.22 7.28
N MET A 20 3.34 -0.55 6.14
CA MET A 20 2.05 -1.26 6.08
C MET A 20 2.22 -2.76 6.32
N GLU A 21 3.33 -3.33 5.85
CA GLU A 21 3.73 -4.72 6.11
C GLU A 21 4.01 -4.96 7.59
N GLY A 22 4.79 -4.08 8.24
CA GLY A 22 5.04 -4.16 9.68
C GLY A 22 3.79 -4.04 10.55
N LYS A 23 2.69 -3.50 10.00
CA LYS A 23 1.37 -3.45 10.66
C LYS A 23 0.48 -4.65 10.34
N GLY A 24 0.94 -5.57 9.49
CA GLY A 24 0.20 -6.75 9.03
C GLY A 24 -0.93 -6.44 8.05
N TRP A 25 -0.92 -5.28 7.40
CA TRP A 25 -2.02 -4.88 6.48
C TRP A 25 -1.82 -5.47 5.09
N VAL A 26 -0.57 -5.55 4.67
CA VAL A 26 -0.12 -6.12 3.40
C VAL A 26 1.09 -7.00 3.64
N ASP A 27 1.40 -7.82 2.66
CA ASP A 27 2.58 -8.66 2.59
C ASP A 27 3.24 -8.37 1.25
N VAL A 28 4.50 -7.94 1.26
CA VAL A 28 5.18 -7.45 0.05
C VAL A 28 6.34 -8.39 -0.30
N ASP A 29 6.20 -9.05 -1.44
CA ASP A 29 7.29 -9.76 -2.11
C ASP A 29 7.95 -8.86 -3.17
N ARG A 30 9.10 -9.28 -3.70
CA ARG A 30 9.81 -8.57 -4.79
C ARG A 30 8.91 -8.20 -5.98
N VAL A 31 7.90 -9.02 -6.27
CA VAL A 31 7.03 -8.82 -7.45
C VAL A 31 5.55 -8.71 -7.08
N HIS A 32 5.14 -9.12 -5.87
CA HIS A 32 3.74 -9.21 -5.48
C HIS A 32 3.42 -8.43 -4.21
N ILE A 33 2.23 -7.82 -4.18
CA ILE A 33 1.67 -7.20 -2.97
C ILE A 33 0.36 -7.93 -2.66
N VAL A 34 0.30 -8.60 -1.51
CA VAL A 34 -0.88 -9.33 -1.04
C VAL A 34 -1.55 -8.55 0.07
N VAL A 35 -2.83 -8.23 -0.09
CA VAL A 35 -3.62 -7.55 0.95
C VAL A 35 -4.04 -8.58 2.01
N ARG A 36 -3.64 -8.35 3.27
CA ARG A 36 -4.00 -9.21 4.42
C ARG A 36 -5.19 -8.66 5.18
N ASP A 37 -5.24 -7.34 5.38
CA ASP A 37 -6.32 -6.65 6.08
C ASP A 37 -6.92 -5.55 5.17
N ARG A 38 -7.92 -5.96 4.39
CA ARG A 38 -8.60 -5.07 3.43
C ARG A 38 -9.32 -3.91 4.11
N SER A 39 -9.90 -4.13 5.28
CA SER A 39 -10.68 -3.10 5.99
C SER A 39 -9.78 -1.97 6.48
N ARG A 40 -8.63 -2.30 7.09
CA ARG A 40 -7.66 -1.28 7.50
C ARG A 40 -7.02 -0.58 6.31
N LEU A 41 -6.70 -1.33 5.24
CA LEU A 41 -6.16 -0.74 4.02
C LEU A 41 -7.16 0.23 3.37
N SER A 42 -8.44 -0.13 3.28
CA SER A 42 -9.52 0.74 2.76
C SER A 42 -9.67 2.02 3.57
N ARG A 43 -9.65 1.89 4.91
CA ARG A 43 -9.70 3.04 5.80
C ARG A 43 -8.48 3.95 5.67
N ALA A 44 -7.29 3.38 5.52
CA ALA A 44 -6.04 4.11 5.34
C ALA A 44 -5.93 4.79 3.96
N ALA A 45 -6.45 4.15 2.92
CA ALA A 45 -6.61 4.73 1.59
C ALA A 45 -7.63 5.88 1.56
N GLY A 46 -8.35 6.10 2.68
CA GLY A 46 -9.37 7.12 2.80
C GLY A 46 -10.52 6.82 1.85
N GLU A 47 -11.24 5.72 2.10
CA GLU A 47 -12.51 5.34 1.47
C GLU A 47 -13.14 6.44 0.58
N ARG A 48 -12.73 6.45 -0.69
CA ARG A 48 -13.46 7.05 -1.80
C ARG A 48 -13.72 5.95 -2.82
N VAL A 49 -14.43 4.92 -2.38
CA VAL A 49 -15.21 4.13 -3.33
C VAL A 49 -16.40 5.02 -3.65
N ALA A 50 -16.33 5.67 -4.81
CA ALA A 50 -17.40 6.50 -5.34
C ALA A 50 -18.75 5.76 -5.26
N GLN A 51 -19.75 6.45 -4.69
CA GLN A 51 -21.14 6.20 -5.03
C GLN A 51 -21.39 6.56 -6.49
#